data_AF-J2RYU4-F1
#
_entry.id   AF-J2RYU4-F1
#
_cell.length_a   1.000
_cell.length_b   1.000
_cell.length_c   1.000
_cell.angle_alpha   90.00
_cell.angle_beta   90.00
_cell.angle_gamma   90.00
#
_symmetry.space_group_name_H-M   'P 1'
#
loop_
_entity.id
_entity.type
_entity.pdbx_description
1 polymer ?
#
loop_
_entity_poly.entity_id
_entity_poly.type
_entity_poly.pdbx_seq_one_letter_code
_entity_poly.pdbx_strand_id
1 'polypeptide(L)' 'MVTRAQAKEITLERLGEMLIFAAKLVDRKGPIAQPILDRCEREYLAAKQRQEMRSGSQLERIQKMLGAAP' A
#
# COMPACT_ATOMS: atom_id res chain seq x y z
N MET A 1 11.25 -23.15 -19.82
CA MET A 1 9.99 -22.50 -19.41
C MET A 1 10.28 -21.69 -18.15
N VAL A 2 10.26 -20.36 -18.22
CA VAL A 2 10.41 -19.50 -17.02
C VAL A 2 9.04 -19.35 -16.40
N THR A 3 8.84 -19.93 -15.22
CA THR A 3 7.62 -19.77 -14.44
C THR A 3 7.50 -18.29 -14.07
N ARG A 4 6.50 -17.59 -14.62
CA ARG A 4 6.08 -16.28 -14.13
C ARG A 4 5.59 -16.53 -12.70
N ALA A 5 6.45 -16.31 -11.71
CA ALA A 5 6.05 -16.31 -10.32
C ALA A 5 4.83 -15.37 -10.24
N GLN A 6 3.68 -15.92 -9.84
CA GLN A 6 2.48 -15.12 -9.62
C GLN A 6 2.92 -13.98 -8.70
N ALA A 7 2.86 -12.75 -9.22
CA ALA A 7 3.19 -11.56 -8.45
C ALA A 7 2.17 -11.50 -7.32
N LYS A 8 2.53 -12.07 -6.17
CA LYS A 8 1.73 -12.05 -4.95
C LYS A 8 1.44 -10.58 -4.69
N GLU A 9 0.16 -10.20 -4.60
CA GLU A 9 -0.21 -8.82 -4.30
C GLU A 9 0.54 -8.41 -3.03
N ILE A 10 1.38 -7.38 -3.16
CA ILE A 10 2.11 -6.85 -2.02
C ILE A 10 1.09 -6.13 -1.14
N THR A 11 0.93 -6.59 0.09
CA THR A 11 -0.02 -6.00 1.04
C THR A 11 0.46 -4.65 1.53
N LEU A 12 -0.44 -3.84 2.09
CA LEU A 12 -0.08 -2.53 2.63
C LEU A 12 0.94 -2.64 3.77
N GLU A 13 0.82 -3.68 4.60
CA GLU A 13 1.75 -3.98 5.69
C GLU A 13 3.16 -4.23 5.14
N ARG A 14 3.27 -5.03 4.07
CA ARG A 14 4.56 -5.32 3.44
C ARG A 14 5.19 -4.08 2.81
N LEU A 15 4.38 -3.21 2.20
CA LEU A 15 4.86 -1.91 1.71
C LEU A 15 5.34 -1.03 2.87
N GLY A 16 4.68 -1.07 4.02
CA GLY A 16 5.12 -0.36 5.23
C GLY A 16 6.48 -0.86 5.74
N GLU A 17 6.70 -2.18 5.77
CA GLU A 17 8.01 -2.75 6.13
C GLU A 17 9.12 -2.30 5.16
N MET A 18 8.81 -2.27 3.86
CA MET A 18 9.74 -1.79 2.84
C MET A 18 10.07 -0.30 3.01
N LEU A 19 9.08 0.51 3.39
CA LEU A 19 9.28 1.94 3.68
C LEU A 19 10.26 2.15 4.84
N ILE A 20 10.08 1.40 5.94
CA ILE A 20 10.96 1.45 7.11
C ILE A 20 12.39 1.01 6.72
N PHE A 21 12.49 -0.04 5.90
CA PHE A 21 13.79 -0.49 5.40
C PHE A 21 14.48 0.57 4.55
N ALA A 22 13.75 1.22 3.65
CA ALA A 22 14.29 2.28 2.79
C ALA A 22 14.74 3.51 3.60
N ALA A 23 14.00 3.89 4.64
CA ALA A 23 14.40 4.96 5.56
C ALA A 23 15.73 4.61 6.27
N LYS A 24 15.84 3.40 6.83
CA LYS A 24 17.10 2.90 7.42
C LYS A 24 18.25 2.85 6.42
N LEU A 25 17.95 2.65 5.13
CA LEU A 25 18.96 2.66 4.08
C LEU A 25 19.46 4.09 3.81
N VAL A 26 18.57 5.08 3.80
CA VAL A 26 18.93 6.52 3.72
C VAL A 26 19.78 6.94 4.91
N ASP A 27 19.43 6.53 6.12
CA ASP A 27 20.25 6.83 7.31
C ASP A 27 21.69 6.31 7.19
N ARG A 28 21.87 5.16 6.53
CA ARG A 28 23.18 4.49 6.38
C ARG A 28 23.98 4.95 5.17
N LYS A 29 23.31 5.27 4.07
CA LYS A 29 23.94 5.57 2.78
C LYS A 29 23.85 7.04 2.40
N GLY A 30 23.11 7.82 3.18
CA GLY A 30 22.84 9.22 2.91
C GLY A 30 21.91 9.42 1.72
N PRO A 31 21.92 10.63 1.12
CA PRO A 31 20.98 11.04 0.08
C PRO A 31 20.95 10.17 -1.17
N ILE A 32 21.99 9.37 -1.44
CA ILE A 32 22.03 8.47 -2.59
C ILE A 32 20.93 7.39 -2.56
N ALA A 33 20.45 7.03 -1.36
CA ALA A 33 19.37 6.06 -1.20
C ALA A 33 17.98 6.71 -1.18
N GLN A 34 17.89 8.05 -1.20
CA GLN A 34 16.61 8.78 -1.16
C GLN A 34 15.64 8.33 -2.27
N PRO A 35 16.07 8.10 -3.53
CA PRO A 35 15.15 7.65 -4.58
C PRO A 35 14.44 6.32 -4.28
N ILE A 36 15.05 5.45 -3.46
CA ILE A 36 14.46 4.17 -3.04
C ILE A 36 13.33 4.42 -2.04
N LEU A 37 13.56 5.32 -1.08
CA LEU A 37 12.55 5.72 -0.10
C LEU A 37 11.36 6.40 -0.80
N ASP A 38 11.62 7.35 -1.69
CA ASP A 38 10.58 8.08 -2.42
C ASP A 38 9.71 7.12 -3.28
N ARG A 39 10.33 6.08 -3.85
CA ARG A 39 9.59 5.05 -4.60
C ARG A 39 8.70 4.23 -3.68
N CYS A 40 9.22 3.76 -2.54
CA CYS A 40 8.44 2.99 -1.58
C CYS A 40 7.26 3.82 -1.02
N GLU A 41 7.47 5.11 -0.78
CA GLU A 41 6.45 6.03 -0.29
C GLU A 41 5.30 6.17 -1.29
N ARG A 42 5.62 6.41 -2.57
CA ARG A 42 4.61 6.48 -3.63
C ARG A 42 3.78 5.20 -3.74
N GLU A 43 4.44 4.04 -3.67
CA GLU A 43 3.74 2.74 -3.74
C GLU A 43 2.84 2.51 -2.52
N TYR A 44 3.32 2.86 -1.32
CA TYR A 44 2.55 2.77 -0.09
C TYR A 44 1.31 3.68 -0.13
N LEU A 45 1.46 4.95 -0.52
CA LEU A 45 0.35 5.90 -0.61
C LEU A 45 -0.68 5.44 -1.64
N ALA A 46 -0.24 4.96 -2.81
CA ALA A 46 -1.14 4.42 -3.83
C ALA A 46 -1.87 3.15 -3.36
N ALA A 47 -1.23 2.30 -2.56
CA ALA A 47 -1.88 1.13 -1.97
C ALA A 47 -2.88 1.53 -0.88
N LYS A 48 -2.51 2.47 -0.01
CA LYS A 48 -3.38 3.00 1.05
C LYS A 48 -4.63 3.65 0.47
N GLN A 49 -4.48 4.50 -0.55
CA GLN A 49 -5.61 5.15 -1.21
C GLN A 49 -6.56 4.12 -1.86
N ARG A 50 -6.02 3.06 -2.50
CA ARG A 50 -6.83 1.97 -3.04
C ARG A 50 -7.58 1.19 -1.95
N GLN A 51 -6.95 0.96 -0.80
CA GLN A 51 -7.59 0.30 0.33
C GLN A 51 -8.70 1.17 0.93
N GLU A 52 -8.45 2.46 1.12
CA GLU A 52 -9.44 3.43 1.63
C GLU A 52 -10.66 3.55 0.71
N MET A 53 -10.46 3.62 -0.61
CA MET A 53 -11.56 3.63 -1.58
C MET A 53 -12.38 2.33 -1.54
N ARG A 54 -11.72 1.18 -1.33
CA ARG A 54 -12.40 -0.13 -1.21
C ARG A 54 -13.23 -0.22 0.07
N SER A 55 -12.71 0.27 1.20
CA SER A 55 -13.43 0.31 2.47
C SER A 55 -14.57 1.33 2.46
N GLY A 56 -14.39 2.48 1.80
CA GLY A 56 -15.44 3.48 1.60
C GLY A 56 -16.64 2.93 0.84
N SER A 57 -16.41 2.18 -0.26
CA SER A 57 -17.52 1.55 -1.00
C SER A 57 -18.26 0.48 -0.18
N GLN A 58 -17.55 -0.18 0.74
CA GLN A 58 -18.13 -1.19 1.62
C GLN A 58 -18.98 -0.55 2.73
N LEU A 59 -18.51 0.55 3.33
CA LEU A 59 -19.27 1.34 4.29
C LEU A 59 -20.50 1.98 3.66
N GLU A 60 -20.38 2.55 2.45
CA GLU A 60 -21.54 3.07 1.71
C GLU A 60 -22.55 1.95 1.39
N ARG A 61 -22.08 0.76 1.02
CA ARG A 61 -22.95 -0.42 0.83
C ARG A 61 -23.69 -0.78 2.12
N ILE A 62 -22.99 -0.83 3.26
CA ILE A 62 -23.57 -1.14 4.56
C ILE A 62 -24.59 -0.08 4.97
N GLN A 63 -24.26 1.21 4.81
CA GLN A 63 -25.19 2.31 5.09
C GLN A 63 -26.44 2.25 4.22
N LYS A 64 -26.32 1.93 2.93
CA LYS A 64 -27.49 1.72 2.05
C LYS A 64 -28.33 0.51 2.48
N MET A 65 -27.71 -0.57 2.96
CA MET A 65 -28.44 -1.73 3.47
C MET A 65 -29.15 -1.43 4.81
N LEU A 66 -28.51 -0.69 5.72
CA LEU A 66 -29.08 -0.31 7.01
C LEU A 66 -30.17 0.78 6.89
N GLY A 67 -30.00 1.73 5.97
CA GLY A 67 -30.99 2.77 5.67
C GLY A 67 -32.15 2.32 4.79
N ALA A 68 -32.08 1.10 4.24
CA ALA A 68 -33.18 0.45 3.51
C ALA A 68 -33.95 -0.57 4.37
N ALA A 69 -33.63 -0.68 5.66
CA ALA A 69 -34.47 -1.41 6.61
C ALA A 69 -35.77 -0.58 6.85
N PRO A 70 -36.96 -1.21 6.77
CA PRO A 70 -38.26 -0.54 6.69
C PRO A 70 -38.62 0.32 7.90
#